data_AF-A0A7R9DNS4-F1
#
_entry.id   AF-A0A7R9DNS4-F1
#
_cell.length_a   1.000
_cell.length_b   1.000
_cell.length_c   1.000
_cell.angle_alpha   90.00
_cell.angle_beta   90.00
_cell.angle_gamma   90.00
#
_symmetry.space_group_name_H-M   'P 1'
#
loop_
_entity.id
_entity.type
_entity.pdbx_description
1 polymer ?
#
loop_
_entity_poly.entity_id
_entity_poly.type
_entity_poly.pdbx_seq_one_letter_code
_entity_poly.pdbx_strand_id
1 'polypeptide(L)'
;NIFFNFSGDDETADRDWNLYWDIIYKNITVEDISNYEKKYKESDEELQDLKRAYLGGKGDMDLILELVPFTNTDEEPRLKKLIQGLIDRGEVPAFPAFTHESAQKKANRKRKVCINY
;
A
#
# COMPACT_ATOMS: atom_id res chain seq x y z
N ASN A 1 -59.80 -15.52 -15.24
CA ASN A 1 -59.07 -15.66 -13.97
C ASN A 1 -58.65 -17.11 -13.82
N ILE A 2 -57.51 -17.49 -14.42
CA ILE A 2 -56.82 -18.76 -14.14
C ILE A 2 -55.32 -18.45 -14.21
N PHE A 3 -54.76 -18.33 -13.01
CA PHE A 3 -53.40 -18.58 -12.54
C PHE A 3 -52.19 -18.39 -13.49
N PHE A 4 -51.41 -17.41 -13.09
CA PHE A 4 -49.98 -17.19 -13.29
C PHE A 4 -49.16 -18.49 -13.14
N ASN A 5 -48.51 -18.94 -14.22
CA ASN A 5 -47.37 -19.86 -14.17
C ASN A 5 -46.15 -19.11 -14.73
N PHE A 6 -45.53 -18.29 -13.88
CA PHE A 6 -44.15 -17.88 -14.10
C PHE A 6 -43.28 -19.03 -13.59
N SER A 7 -42.94 -19.96 -14.49
CA SER A 7 -41.93 -20.97 -14.20
C SER A 7 -40.63 -20.23 -13.96
N GLY A 8 -40.11 -20.37 -12.75
CA GLY A 8 -38.86 -19.77 -12.36
C GLY A 8 -37.73 -20.38 -13.17
N ASP A 9 -36.98 -19.51 -13.83
CA ASP A 9 -35.58 -19.73 -14.17
C ASP A 9 -34.81 -18.52 -13.64
N ASP A 10 -34.70 -18.46 -12.30
CA ASP A 10 -33.59 -17.77 -11.64
C ASP A 10 -32.36 -18.69 -11.74
N GLU A 11 -31.91 -18.96 -12.97
CA GLU A 11 -30.73 -19.78 -13.27
C GLU A 11 -29.43 -18.95 -13.20
N THR A 12 -29.37 -17.93 -12.35
CA THR A 12 -28.08 -17.57 -11.76
C THR A 12 -27.89 -18.44 -10.55
N ALA A 13 -27.63 -19.73 -10.78
CA ALA A 13 -26.95 -20.57 -9.81
C ALA A 13 -25.78 -19.74 -9.26
N ASP A 14 -25.89 -19.41 -7.98
CA ASP A 14 -24.99 -18.58 -7.22
C ASP A 14 -23.55 -19.06 -7.51
N ARG A 15 -22.87 -18.39 -8.44
CA ARG A 15 -21.53 -18.81 -8.86
C ARG A 15 -20.66 -18.61 -7.65
N ASP A 16 -20.21 -19.71 -7.07
CA ASP A 16 -19.28 -19.70 -5.96
C ASP A 16 -17.92 -19.22 -6.48
N TRP A 17 -17.79 -17.90 -6.55
CA TRP A 17 -16.56 -17.21 -6.96
C TRP A 17 -15.40 -17.54 -6.02
N ASN A 18 -15.66 -17.93 -4.78
CA ASN A 18 -14.62 -18.33 -3.84
C ASN A 18 -14.05 -19.69 -4.23
N LEU A 19 -14.91 -20.68 -4.55
CA LEU A 19 -14.45 -21.99 -5.02
C LEU A 19 -13.61 -21.87 -6.30
N TYR A 20 -14.05 -21.04 -7.25
CA TYR A 20 -13.29 -20.77 -8.47
C TYR A 20 -11.93 -20.11 -8.18
N TRP A 21 -11.89 -19.15 -7.25
CA TRP A 21 -10.65 -18.49 -6.85
C TRP A 21 -9.67 -19.45 -6.16
N ASP A 22 -10.17 -20.32 -5.28
CA ASP A 22 -9.38 -21.33 -4.56
C ASP A 22 -8.79 -22.40 -5.48
N ILE A 23 -9.45 -22.70 -6.60
CA ILE A 23 -8.93 -23.63 -7.63
C ILE A 23 -7.75 -23.00 -8.39
N ILE A 24 -7.77 -21.69 -8.61
CA ILE A 24 -6.77 -21.00 -9.46
C ILE A 24 -5.59 -20.51 -8.64
N TYR A 25 -5.84 -20.04 -7.42
CA TYR A 25 -4.84 -19.40 -6.59
C TYR A 25 -4.51 -20.24 -5.36
N LYS A 26 -3.22 -20.33 -5.04
CA LYS A 26 -2.79 -20.92 -3.78
C LYS A 26 -3.33 -20.08 -2.61
N ASN A 27 -3.69 -20.75 -1.53
CA ASN A 27 -3.95 -20.08 -0.26
C ASN A 27 -2.70 -19.32 0.20
N ILE A 28 -2.84 -18.01 0.43
CA ILE A 28 -1.75 -17.15 0.90
C ILE A 28 -1.59 -17.35 2.41
N THR A 29 -0.40 -17.77 2.82
CA THR A 29 -0.05 -17.92 4.23
C THR A 29 0.59 -16.65 4.78
N VAL A 30 0.60 -16.48 6.11
CA VAL A 30 1.34 -15.41 6.78
C VAL A 30 2.84 -15.47 6.43
N GLU A 31 3.38 -16.68 6.24
CA GLU A 31 4.76 -16.90 5.82
C GLU A 31 5.01 -16.40 4.39
N ASP A 32 4.06 -16.58 3.46
CA ASP A 32 4.15 -16.01 2.12
C ASP A 32 4.23 -14.48 2.16
N ILE A 33 3.43 -13.84 3.02
CA ILE A 33 3.43 -12.37 3.19
C ILE A 33 4.78 -11.91 3.76
N SER A 34 5.29 -12.56 4.81
CA SER A 34 6.59 -12.19 5.40
C SER A 34 7.75 -12.40 4.42
N ASN A 35 7.71 -13.47 3.63
CA ASN A 35 8.73 -13.72 2.61
C ASN A 35 8.63 -12.73 1.44
N TYR A 36 7.43 -12.28 1.09
CA TYR A 36 7.26 -11.22 0.12
C TYR A 36 7.79 -9.88 0.65
N GLU A 37 7.44 -9.50 1.88
CA GLU A 37 7.94 -8.29 2.53
C GLU A 37 9.49 -8.21 2.51
N LYS A 38 10.16 -9.31 2.86
CA LYS A 38 11.63 -9.40 2.84
C LYS A 38 12.22 -9.23 1.44
N LYS A 39 11.54 -9.73 0.40
CA LYS A 39 11.96 -9.58 -1.00
C LYS A 39 11.69 -8.19 -1.54
N TYR A 40 10.61 -7.57 -1.08
CA TYR A 40 10.19 -6.26 -1.51
C TYR A 40 11.08 -5.16 -0.92
N LYS A 41 11.45 -5.25 0.37
CA LYS A 41 12.33 -4.25 1.00
C LYS A 41 13.71 -4.23 0.36
N GLU A 42 14.22 -3.02 0.14
CA GLU A 42 15.49 -2.72 -0.53
C GLU A 42 15.55 -3.18 -2.00
N SER A 43 14.42 -3.57 -2.58
CA SER A 43 14.34 -3.92 -3.99
C SER A 43 14.19 -2.68 -4.89
N ASP A 44 14.42 -2.89 -6.18
CA ASP A 44 14.11 -1.89 -7.20
C ASP A 44 12.62 -1.54 -7.25
N GLU A 45 11.74 -2.51 -6.93
CA GLU A 45 10.29 -2.30 -6.89
C GLU A 45 9.92 -1.30 -5.79
N GLU A 46 10.46 -1.47 -4.57
CA GLU A 46 10.28 -0.52 -3.49
C GLU A 46 10.78 0.87 -3.88
N LEU A 47 11.93 0.95 -4.57
CA LEU A 47 12.47 2.23 -5.00
C LEU A 47 11.58 2.92 -6.04
N GLN A 48 10.99 2.18 -6.98
CA GLN A 48 10.05 2.73 -7.97
C GLN A 48 8.75 3.19 -7.31
N ASP A 49 8.22 2.43 -6.36
CA ASP A 49 6.99 2.81 -5.66
C ASP A 49 7.22 4.03 -4.74
N LEU A 50 8.37 4.09 -4.06
CA LEU A 50 8.79 5.30 -3.34
C LEU A 50 8.90 6.50 -4.27
N LYS A 51 9.49 6.34 -5.45
CA LYS A 51 9.60 7.40 -6.46
C LYS A 51 8.22 7.87 -6.93
N ARG A 52 7.31 6.95 -7.24
CA ARG A 52 5.94 7.26 -7.66
C ARG A 52 5.17 7.98 -6.56
N ALA A 53 5.20 7.47 -5.34
CA ALA A 53 4.52 8.08 -4.19
C ALA A 53 5.10 9.46 -3.85
N TYR A 54 6.43 9.60 -3.89
CA TYR A 54 7.11 10.87 -3.64
C TYR A 54 6.73 11.95 -4.66
N LEU A 55 6.70 11.60 -5.96
CA LEU A 55 6.31 12.53 -7.02
C LEU A 55 4.82 12.87 -6.94
N GLY A 56 3.95 11.87 -6.77
CA GLY A 56 2.51 12.06 -6.65
C GLY A 56 2.10 12.86 -5.42
N GLY A 57 2.77 12.63 -4.30
CA GLY A 57 2.56 13.34 -3.03
C GLY A 57 3.41 14.61 -2.87
N LYS A 58 4.21 15.00 -3.88
CA LYS A 58 5.14 16.14 -3.84
C LYS A 58 5.99 16.19 -2.55
N GLY A 59 6.50 15.02 -2.16
CA GLY A 59 7.33 14.84 -0.97
C GLY A 59 6.59 14.75 0.37
N ASP A 60 5.26 14.63 0.38
CA ASP A 60 4.51 14.42 1.62
C ASP A 60 4.73 12.99 2.17
N MET A 61 5.39 12.91 3.32
CA MET A 61 5.64 11.65 4.03
C MET A 61 4.36 10.93 4.49
N ASP A 62 3.26 11.65 4.75
CA ASP A 62 1.99 10.99 5.11
C ASP A 62 1.46 10.16 3.93
N LEU A 63 1.47 10.74 2.72
CA LEU A 63 1.04 10.05 1.50
C LEU A 63 1.99 8.92 1.12
N ILE A 64 3.29 9.08 1.34
CA ILE A 64 4.26 8.03 1.05
C ILE A 64 4.00 6.80 1.92
N LEU A 65 3.71 6.98 3.21
CA LEU A 65 3.41 5.88 4.12
C LEU A 65 2.02 5.25 3.87
N GLU A 66 1.12 5.95 3.22
CA GLU A 66 -0.19 5.42 2.83
C GLU A 66 -0.11 4.61 1.53
N LEU A 67 0.72 5.04 0.58
CA LEU A 67 0.76 4.48 -0.77
C LEU A 67 1.78 3.37 -0.96
N VAL A 68 2.84 3.31 -0.13
CA VAL A 68 3.93 2.35 -0.31
C VAL A 68 3.73 1.12 0.59
N PRO A 69 3.75 -0.11 0.02
CA PRO A 69 3.63 -1.36 0.77
C PRO A 69 4.61 -1.50 1.93
N PHE A 70 4.17 -2.18 3.00
CA PHE A 70 4.98 -2.53 4.17
C PHE A 70 5.64 -1.36 4.90
N THR A 71 5.14 -0.14 4.67
CA THR A 71 5.65 1.04 5.36
C THR A 71 4.92 1.29 6.67
N ASN A 72 5.66 1.81 7.64
CA ASN A 72 5.11 2.26 8.91
C ASN A 72 5.95 3.42 9.47
N THR A 73 5.49 4.03 10.55
CA THR A 73 6.15 5.20 11.16
C THR A 73 7.52 4.91 11.76
N ASP A 74 7.82 3.65 12.08
CA ASP A 74 9.11 3.24 12.64
C ASP A 74 10.15 3.06 11.54
N GLU A 75 9.71 2.72 10.33
CA GLU A 75 10.57 2.64 9.14
C GLU A 75 10.86 4.01 8.49
N GLU A 76 10.17 5.08 8.90
CA GLU A 76 10.33 6.42 8.35
C GLU A 76 11.82 6.86 8.21
N PRO A 77 12.73 6.60 9.17
CA PRO A 77 14.15 6.92 9.01
C PRO A 77 14.83 6.20 7.84
N ARG A 78 14.51 4.92 7.60
CA ARG A 78 15.03 4.12 6.47
C ARG A 78 14.50 4.67 5.15
N LEU A 79 13.19 4.89 5.07
CA LEU A 79 12.54 5.41 3.87
C LEU A 79 13.06 6.79 3.48
N LYS A 80 13.24 7.67 4.47
CA LYS A 80 13.84 9.00 4.25
C LYS A 80 15.26 8.91 3.69
N LYS A 81 16.07 7.96 4.13
CA LYS A 81 17.41 7.75 3.58
C LYS A 81 17.37 7.31 2.12
N LEU A 82 16.46 6.42 1.75
CA LEU A 82 16.27 5.99 0.35
C LEU A 82 15.83 7.16 -0.55
N ILE A 83 14.84 7.93 -0.11
CA ILE A 83 14.34 9.11 -0.83
C ILE A 83 15.42 10.18 -0.94
N GLN A 84 16.19 10.44 0.13
CA GLN A 84 17.31 11.36 0.08
C GLN A 84 18.35 10.91 -0.97
N GLY A 85 18.64 9.60 -1.03
CA GLY A 85 19.50 9.04 -2.08
C GLY A 85 18.96 9.28 -3.49
N LEU A 86 17.63 9.22 -3.72
CA LEU A 86 17.02 9.56 -5.00
C LEU A 86 17.19 11.05 -5.34
N ILE A 87 17.05 11.94 -4.35
CA ILE A 87 17.27 13.38 -4.52
C ILE A 87 18.74 13.67 -4.85
N ASP A 88 19.67 13.07 -4.10
CA ASP A 88 21.11 13.28 -4.26
C ASP A 88 21.61 12.79 -5.63
N ARG A 89 21.01 11.73 -6.18
CA ARG A 89 21.25 11.26 -7.55
C ARG A 89 20.55 12.07 -8.64
N GLY A 90 19.72 13.05 -8.27
CA GLY A 90 18.94 13.87 -9.20
C GLY A 90 17.80 13.12 -9.90
N GLU A 91 17.39 11.97 -9.37
CA GLU A 91 16.31 11.16 -9.94
C GLU A 91 14.91 11.72 -9.66
N VAL A 92 14.78 12.50 -8.59
CA VAL A 92 13.57 13.24 -8.19
C VAL A 92 13.96 14.64 -7.69
N PRO A 93 13.09 15.65 -7.86
CA PRO A 93 13.37 16.99 -7.34
C PRO A 93 13.27 17.02 -5.81
N ALA A 94 13.99 17.95 -5.17
CA ALA A 94 13.84 18.20 -3.75
C ALA A 94 12.57 19.03 -3.47
N PHE A 95 11.54 18.40 -2.90
CA PHE A 95 10.33 19.11 -2.48
C PHE A 95 10.44 19.67 -1.06
N PRO A 96 10.01 20.93 -0.81
CA PRO A 96 10.03 21.53 0.53
C PRO A 96 9.24 20.76 1.58
N ALA A 97 8.15 20.09 1.18
CA ALA A 97 7.34 19.26 2.08
C ALA A 97 8.15 18.11 2.69
N PHE A 98 9.18 17.65 1.99
CA PHE A 98 10.11 16.62 2.47
C PHE A 98 11.30 17.24 3.20
N THR A 99 11.99 18.22 2.59
CA THR A 99 13.26 18.75 3.13
C THR A 99 13.08 19.69 4.31
N HIS A 100 11.94 20.36 4.43
CA HIS A 100 11.61 21.30 5.50
C HIS A 100 10.39 20.84 6.31
N GLU A 101 10.19 19.52 6.41
CA GLU A 101 9.09 18.98 7.20
C GLU A 101 9.20 19.44 8.67
N SER A 102 8.11 19.97 9.23
CA SER A 102 8.09 20.41 10.61
C SER A 102 8.16 19.22 11.58
N ALA A 103 8.90 19.39 12.68
CA ALA A 103 8.97 18.40 13.76
C ALA A 103 7.58 18.06 14.31
N GLN A 104 6.67 19.04 14.33
CA GLN A 104 5.29 18.85 14.77
C GLN A 104 4.50 17.91 13.86
N LYS A 105 4.65 18.02 12.52
CA LYS A 105 3.98 17.13 11.57
C LYS A 105 4.45 15.69 11.76
N LYS A 106 5.77 15.51 11.85
CA LYS A 106 6.38 14.19 12.13
C LYS A 106 5.92 13.60 13.47
N ALA A 107 5.85 14.40 14.53
CA ALA A 107 5.37 13.96 15.84
C ALA A 107 3.87 13.61 15.82
N ASN A 108 3.04 14.40 15.15
CA ASN A 108 1.62 14.11 14.96
C ASN A 108 1.41 12.77 14.27
N ARG A 109 2.17 12.50 13.21
CA ARG A 109 2.09 11.23 12.48
C ARG A 109 2.38 10.03 13.37
N LYS A 110 3.46 10.07 14.16
CA LYS A 110 3.77 9.00 15.13
C LYS A 110 2.68 8.80 16.18
N ARG A 111 2.10 9.90 16.67
CA ARG A 111 1.02 9.83 17.66
C ARG A 111 -0.25 9.20 17.10
N LYS A 112 -0.66 9.51 15.87
CA LYS A 112 -1.87 8.92 15.26
C LYS A 112 -1.85 7.38 15.28
N VAL A 113 -0.67 6.78 15.08
CA VAL A 113 -0.52 5.32 15.09
C VAL A 113 -0.67 4.76 16.51
N CYS A 114 -0.14 5.44 17.54
CA CYS A 114 -0.18 4.92 18.92
C CYS A 114 -1.55 5.02 19.61
N ILE A 115 -2.54 5.70 19.03
CA ILE A 115 -3.90 5.84 19.60
C ILE A 115 -4.90 4.83 19.02
N ASN A 116 -4.51 4.10 17.96
CA ASN A 116 -5.39 3.17 17.24
C ASN A 116 -5.18 1.70 17.65
N TYR A 117 -4.51 1.43 18.77
CA TYR A 117 -4.26 0.09 19.32
C TYR A 117 -4.77 -0.04 20.76
#